data_AF-A0A9D6HFA6-F1
#
_entry.id   AF-A0A9D6HFA6-F1
#
_cell.length_a   1.000
_cell.length_b   1.000
_cell.length_c   1.000
_cell.angle_alpha   90.00
_cell.angle_beta   90.00
_cell.angle_gamma   90.00
#
_symmetry.space_group_name_H-M   'P 1'
#
loop_
_entity.id
_entity.type
_entity.pdbx_description
1 polymer ?
#
loop_
_entity_poly.entity_id
_entity_poly.type
_entity_poly.pdbx_seq_one_letter_code
_entity_poly.pdbx_strand_id
1 'polypeptide(L)'
;MERSAVSFNPGSDYLYAIVHGLPRGWRPPAEGIGGAPVRTVPVRDVVVVASHLATPVSRTPLNQAVHADVVEVAARAQSVLPFAFGTVLPQALEPWVCARLPLVRASLRRLRGAVEMQVRLVSLDACPRDLEALARRLVDAAGVPTWAYREA
;
A
#
# COMPACT_ATOMS: atom_id res chain seq x y z
N MET A 1 16.61 16.21 -15.86
CA MET A 1 15.87 15.88 -14.62
C MET A 1 16.66 14.75 -13.94
N GLU A 2 17.63 15.14 -13.10
CA GLU A 2 18.58 14.23 -12.46
C GLU A 2 17.86 13.24 -11.55
N ARG A 3 18.08 11.95 -11.82
CA ARG A 3 17.74 10.89 -10.89
C ARG A 3 18.81 10.89 -9.81
N SER A 4 18.53 11.47 -8.65
CA SER A 4 19.29 11.13 -7.45
C SER A 4 19.07 9.64 -7.18
N ALA A 5 20.05 8.83 -7.56
CA ALA A 5 20.10 7.43 -7.19
C ALA A 5 20.28 7.38 -5.67
N VAL A 6 19.23 7.01 -4.95
CA VAL A 6 19.36 6.62 -3.54
C VAL A 6 20.32 5.43 -3.52
N SER A 7 21.48 5.60 -2.88
CA SER A 7 22.46 4.52 -2.73
C SER A 7 21.80 3.32 -2.07
N PHE A 8 21.77 2.20 -2.79
CA PHE A 8 21.24 0.94 -2.31
C PHE A 8 22.37 0.16 -1.64
N ASN A 9 22.25 -0.08 -0.34
CA ASN A 9 23.12 -1.04 0.33
C ASN A 9 22.52 -2.45 0.18
N PRO A 10 23.27 -3.44 -0.34
CA PRO A 10 22.86 -4.83 -0.21
C PRO A 10 22.68 -5.13 1.28
N GLY A 11 21.49 -5.52 1.70
CA GLY A 11 21.12 -5.56 3.11
C GLY A 11 19.96 -4.64 3.53
N SER A 12 19.43 -3.82 2.61
CA SER A 12 18.41 -2.82 2.95
C SER A 12 16.99 -3.41 2.95
N ASP A 13 16.16 -2.91 3.87
CA ASP A 13 14.77 -3.34 3.96
C ASP A 13 13.86 -2.50 3.08
N TYR A 14 13.13 -3.15 2.18
CA TYR A 14 12.03 -2.53 1.44
C TYR A 14 10.79 -2.54 2.31
N LEU A 15 10.19 -1.37 2.52
CA LEU A 15 9.04 -1.20 3.41
C LEU A 15 7.75 -1.09 2.60
N TYR A 16 6.77 -1.93 2.93
CA TYR A 16 5.42 -1.84 2.36
C TYR A 16 4.49 -1.06 3.27
N ALA A 17 4.46 -1.39 4.56
CA ALA A 17 3.56 -0.74 5.52
C ALA A 17 4.00 -0.91 6.97
N ILE A 18 3.46 -0.06 7.85
CA ILE A 18 3.37 -0.31 9.30
C ILE A 18 1.90 -0.51 9.66
N VAL A 19 1.59 -1.58 10.39
CA VAL A 19 0.22 -1.94 10.76
C VAL A 19 0.07 -2.11 12.26
N HIS A 20 -1.17 -2.00 12.73
CA HIS A 20 -1.58 -2.36 14.08
C HIS A 20 -2.88 -3.16 14.04
N GLY A 21 -2.99 -4.15 14.93
CA GLY A 21 -4.16 -5.01 15.03
C GLY A 21 -4.34 -5.95 13.83
N LEU A 22 -3.30 -6.72 13.48
CA LEU A 22 -3.43 -7.80 12.49
C LEU A 22 -4.44 -8.86 12.99
N PRO A 23 -5.35 -9.35 12.13
CA PRO A 23 -6.24 -10.46 12.48
C PRO A 23 -5.47 -11.71 12.90
N ARG A 24 -6.08 -12.55 13.74
CA ARG A 24 -5.51 -13.86 14.07
C ARG A 24 -5.37 -14.70 12.79
N GLY A 25 -4.22 -15.36 12.63
CA GLY A 25 -3.94 -16.17 11.46
C GLY A 25 -3.59 -15.38 10.20
N TRP A 26 -3.55 -14.04 10.26
CA TRP A 26 -3.11 -13.23 9.12
C TRP A 26 -1.69 -13.62 8.69
N ARG A 27 -1.47 -13.63 7.37
CA ARG A 27 -0.19 -13.89 6.73
C ARG A 27 0.01 -12.88 5.60
N PRO A 28 1.23 -12.37 5.39
CA PRO A 28 1.52 -11.59 4.20
C PRO A 28 1.48 -12.51 2.96
N PRO A 29 1.40 -11.95 1.74
CA PRO A 29 1.74 -12.68 0.53
C PRO A 29 3.10 -13.37 0.67
N ALA A 30 3.28 -14.55 0.09
CA ALA A 30 4.54 -15.30 0.21
C ALA A 30 5.72 -14.53 -0.41
N GLU A 31 5.46 -13.86 -1.53
CA GLU A 31 6.43 -13.10 -2.29
C GLU A 31 5.95 -11.67 -2.51
N GLY A 32 6.89 -10.74 -2.53
CA GLY A 32 6.67 -9.36 -2.87
C GLY A 32 7.52 -8.96 -4.07
N ILE A 33 7.99 -7.73 -4.04
CA ILE A 33 8.78 -7.14 -5.12
C ILE A 33 10.00 -8.02 -5.45
N GLY A 34 10.19 -8.31 -6.75
CA GLY A 34 11.34 -9.08 -7.24
C GLY A 34 11.38 -10.53 -6.74
N GLY A 35 10.24 -11.09 -6.33
CA GLY A 35 10.16 -12.44 -5.74
C GLY A 35 10.71 -12.53 -4.33
N ALA A 36 11.07 -11.41 -3.70
CA ALA A 36 11.62 -11.41 -2.35
C ALA A 36 10.53 -11.80 -1.34
N PRO A 37 10.82 -12.69 -0.37
CA PRO A 37 9.85 -13.05 0.66
C PRO A 37 9.34 -11.83 1.42
N VAL A 38 8.02 -11.73 1.61
CA VAL A 38 7.44 -10.71 2.49
C VAL A 38 7.44 -11.23 3.92
N ARG A 39 7.94 -10.41 4.83
CA ARG A 39 8.01 -10.74 6.25
C ARG A 39 7.35 -9.67 7.10
N THR A 40 6.89 -10.10 8.26
CA THR A 40 6.44 -9.23 9.33
C THR A 40 7.51 -9.10 10.39
N VAL A 41 7.88 -7.87 10.74
CA VAL A 41 8.78 -7.58 11.85
C VAL A 41 7.97 -6.91 12.96
N PRO A 42 7.67 -7.61 14.07
CA PRO A 42 7.02 -6.98 15.21
C PRO A 42 8.00 -6.01 15.87
N VAL A 43 7.54 -4.77 16.11
CA VAL A 43 8.30 -3.75 16.83
C VAL A 43 7.37 -3.13 17.87
N ARG A 44 7.57 -3.51 19.14
CA ARG A 44 6.68 -3.13 20.26
C ARG A 44 5.23 -3.54 19.96
N ASP A 45 4.33 -2.57 19.79
CA ASP A 45 2.89 -2.75 19.58
C ASP A 45 2.45 -2.59 18.11
N VAL A 46 3.41 -2.42 17.19
CA VAL A 46 3.16 -2.35 15.75
C VAL A 46 3.90 -3.46 15.02
N VAL A 47 3.49 -3.73 13.79
CA VAL A 47 4.14 -4.69 12.91
C VAL A 47 4.55 -3.99 11.62
N VAL A 48 5.79 -4.17 11.21
CA VAL A 48 6.29 -3.69 9.92
C VAL A 48 6.18 -4.80 8.90
N VAL A 49 5.62 -4.51 7.73
CA VAL A 49 5.59 -5.41 6.57
C VAL A 49 6.71 -4.99 5.63
N ALA A 50 7.66 -5.88 5.40
CA ALA A 50 8.88 -5.58 4.66
C ALA A 50 9.37 -6.78 3.84
N SER A 51 10.27 -6.53 2.89
CA SER A 51 11.09 -7.56 2.23
C SER A 51 12.55 -7.17 2.33
N HIS A 52 13.42 -8.16 2.38
CA HIS A 52 14.86 -7.92 2.27
C HIS A 52 15.22 -7.98 0.79
N LEU A 53 15.82 -6.92 0.26
CA LEU A 53 16.20 -6.88 -1.14
C LEU A 53 17.70 -7.12 -1.30
N ALA A 54 18.04 -8.02 -2.22
CA ALA A 54 19.43 -8.24 -2.65
C ALA A 54 19.88 -7.20 -3.70
N THR A 55 18.94 -6.64 -4.47
CA THR A 55 19.21 -5.71 -5.56
C THR A 55 18.24 -4.52 -5.56
N PRO A 56 18.64 -3.37 -6.13
CA PRO A 56 17.75 -2.23 -6.29
C PRO A 56 16.53 -2.59 -7.15
N VAL A 57 15.38 -2.05 -6.79
CA VAL A 57 14.12 -2.29 -7.51
C VAL A 57 13.88 -1.20 -8.54
N SER A 58 13.70 -1.61 -9.79
CA SER A 58 13.25 -0.71 -10.85
C SER A 58 11.76 -0.39 -10.71
N ARG A 59 11.40 0.87 -10.99
CA ARG A 59 10.01 1.33 -11.00
C ARG A 59 9.32 0.92 -12.30
N THR A 60 8.77 -0.30 -12.31
CA THR A 60 7.97 -0.84 -13.42
C THR A 60 6.50 -0.98 -12.99
N PRO A 61 5.53 -0.97 -13.93
CA PRO A 61 4.13 -1.19 -13.59
C PRO A 61 3.88 -2.49 -12.82
N LEU A 62 4.56 -3.57 -13.22
CA LEU A 62 4.49 -4.86 -12.54
C LEU A 62 4.93 -4.75 -11.07
N ASN A 63 6.08 -4.14 -10.81
CA ASN A 63 6.57 -3.97 -9.44
C ASN A 63 5.62 -3.07 -8.63
N GLN A 64 5.07 -2.01 -9.24
CA GLN A 64 4.10 -1.15 -8.55
C GLN A 64 2.81 -1.90 -8.20
N ALA A 65 2.33 -2.80 -9.07
CA ALA A 65 1.19 -3.66 -8.78
C ALA A 65 1.49 -4.61 -7.61
N VAL A 66 2.63 -5.29 -7.63
CA VAL A 66 3.04 -6.18 -6.53
C VAL A 66 3.16 -5.43 -5.19
N HIS A 67 3.70 -4.20 -5.18
CA HIS A 67 3.69 -3.36 -3.97
C HIS A 67 2.27 -3.08 -3.49
N ALA A 68 1.38 -2.69 -4.42
CA ALA A 68 -0.01 -2.38 -4.10
C ALA A 68 -0.72 -3.62 -3.53
N ASP A 69 -0.52 -4.81 -4.09
CA ASP A 69 -1.12 -6.06 -3.60
C ASP A 69 -0.69 -6.36 -2.15
N VAL A 70 0.60 -6.21 -1.83
CA VAL A 70 1.09 -6.41 -0.45
C VAL A 70 0.48 -5.39 0.51
N VAL A 71 0.38 -4.12 0.08
CA VAL A 71 -0.25 -3.05 0.86
C VAL A 71 -1.75 -3.32 1.07
N GLU A 72 -2.46 -3.80 0.05
CA GLU A 72 -3.88 -4.13 0.12
C GLU A 72 -4.13 -5.27 1.13
N VAL A 73 -3.30 -6.32 1.11
CA VAL A 73 -3.40 -7.40 2.11
C VAL A 73 -3.11 -6.89 3.52
N ALA A 74 -2.14 -5.98 3.68
CA ALA A 74 -1.82 -5.33 4.95
C ALA A 74 -2.94 -4.39 5.44
N ALA A 75 -3.71 -3.80 4.54
CA ALA A 75 -4.83 -2.92 4.86
C ALA A 75 -6.00 -3.64 5.55
N ARG A 76 -5.99 -4.98 5.60
CA ARG A 76 -6.93 -5.78 6.42
C ARG A 76 -6.66 -5.71 7.93
N ALA A 77 -5.57 -5.05 8.34
CA ALA A 77 -5.33 -4.71 9.75
C ALA A 77 -6.35 -3.68 10.26
N GLN A 78 -6.45 -3.50 11.58
CA GLN A 78 -7.30 -2.45 12.17
C GLN A 78 -6.91 -1.04 11.74
N SER A 79 -5.63 -0.82 11.43
CA SER A 79 -5.09 0.44 10.90
C SER A 79 -3.77 0.16 10.19
N VAL A 80 -3.52 0.88 9.10
CA VAL A 80 -2.34 0.74 8.25
C VAL A 80 -1.75 2.11 7.92
N LEU A 81 -0.41 2.18 7.90
CA LEU A 81 0.36 3.29 7.31
C LEU A 81 1.12 2.73 6.12
N PRO A 82 0.63 2.91 4.89
CA PRO A 82 1.33 2.44 3.71
C PRO A 82 2.55 3.33 3.43
N PHE A 83 3.63 2.70 2.98
CA PHE A 83 4.76 3.41 2.41
C PHE A 83 4.56 3.61 0.90
N ALA A 84 5.10 4.71 0.38
CA ALA A 84 5.20 4.89 -1.05
C ALA A 84 6.09 3.80 -1.66
N PHE A 85 5.78 3.40 -2.90
CA PHE A 85 6.62 2.49 -3.68
C PHE A 85 8.08 2.97 -3.70
N GLY A 86 9.01 2.04 -3.45
CA GLY A 86 10.45 2.33 -3.48
C GLY A 86 11.00 2.84 -2.15
N THR A 87 10.22 2.78 -1.06
CA THR A 87 10.71 3.13 0.27
C THR A 87 11.67 2.05 0.76
N VAL A 88 12.96 2.35 0.74
CA VAL A 88 14.04 1.47 1.20
C VAL A 88 14.68 2.08 2.44
N LEU A 89 14.87 1.27 3.46
CA LEU A 89 15.52 1.64 4.70
C LEU A 89 16.94 1.06 4.74
N PRO A 90 17.99 1.90 4.65
CA PRO A 90 19.39 1.45 4.63
C PRO A 90 19.96 1.14 6.04
N GLN A 91 19.22 1.50 7.08
CA GLN A 91 19.62 1.35 8.49
C GLN A 91 18.77 0.26 9.17
N ALA A 92 19.18 -0.15 10.37
CA ALA A 92 18.45 -1.16 11.14
C ALA A 92 16.98 -0.74 11.37
N LEU A 93 16.06 -1.64 11.00
CA LEU A 93 14.63 -1.39 10.97
C LEU A 93 14.04 -1.10 12.35
N GLU A 94 14.33 -1.94 13.34
CA GLU A 94 13.73 -1.80 14.67
C GLU A 94 14.11 -0.48 15.37
N PRO A 95 15.39 -0.06 15.45
CA PRO A 95 15.76 1.24 16.00
C PRO A 95 15.12 2.43 15.26
N TRP A 96 15.02 2.35 13.93
CA TRP A 96 14.41 3.41 13.11
C TRP A 96 12.92 3.58 13.42
N VAL A 97 12.19 2.47 13.59
CA VAL A 97 10.78 2.48 13.98
C VAL A 97 10.62 2.95 15.42
N CYS A 98 11.45 2.46 16.35
CA CYS A 98 11.40 2.86 17.76
C CYS A 98 11.54 4.38 17.93
N ALA A 99 12.48 5.00 17.20
CA ALA A 99 12.68 6.45 17.23
C ALA A 99 11.47 7.26 16.70
N ARG A 100 10.59 6.64 15.90
CA ARG A 100 9.40 7.25 15.28
C ARG A 100 8.09 6.79 15.90
N LEU A 101 8.15 5.92 16.90
CA LEU A 101 7.00 5.23 17.46
C LEU A 101 5.91 6.18 17.98
N PRO A 102 6.21 7.33 18.62
CA PRO A 102 5.18 8.28 19.03
C PRO A 102 4.33 8.79 17.85
N LEU A 103 4.99 9.15 16.74
CA LEU A 103 4.32 9.62 15.52
C LEU A 103 3.53 8.49 14.85
N VAL A 104 4.15 7.31 14.70
CA VAL A 104 3.51 6.13 14.11
C VAL A 104 2.23 5.77 14.89
N ARG A 105 2.28 5.74 16.21
CA ARG A 105 1.12 5.47 17.07
C ARG A 105 0.04 6.54 16.96
N ALA A 106 0.41 7.81 16.87
CA ALA A 106 -0.56 8.89 16.69
C ALA A 106 -1.32 8.72 15.36
N SER A 107 -0.60 8.44 14.27
CA SER A 107 -1.19 8.24 12.95
C SER A 107 -2.07 7.00 12.88
N LEU A 108 -1.61 5.84 13.38
CA LEU A 108 -2.41 4.62 13.39
C LEU A 108 -3.69 4.76 14.23
N ARG A 109 -3.63 5.45 15.38
CA ARG A 109 -4.83 5.74 16.18
C ARG A 109 -5.83 6.59 15.42
N ARG A 110 -5.38 7.61 14.68
CA ARG A 110 -6.26 8.47 13.88
C ARG A 110 -6.95 7.71 12.74
N LEU A 111 -6.30 6.68 12.21
CA LEU A 111 -6.83 5.87 11.10
C LEU A 111 -7.67 4.67 11.53
N ARG A 112 -7.77 4.39 12.84
CA ARG A 112 -8.52 3.24 13.34
C ARG A 112 -10.01 3.38 12.99
N GLY A 113 -10.54 2.40 12.26
CA GLY A 113 -11.93 2.40 11.80
C GLY A 113 -12.22 3.39 10.67
N ALA A 114 -11.20 4.07 10.14
CA ALA A 114 -11.33 4.89 8.94
C ALA A 114 -11.09 4.03 7.69
N VAL A 115 -11.68 4.45 6.57
CA VAL A 115 -11.44 3.87 5.26
C VAL A 115 -10.94 4.96 4.31
N GLU A 116 -9.95 4.64 3.50
CA GLU A 116 -9.56 5.51 2.39
C GLU A 116 -10.51 5.29 1.21
N MET A 117 -11.07 6.37 0.68
CA MET A 117 -11.94 6.33 -0.49
C MET A 117 -11.38 7.24 -1.56
N GLN A 118 -11.16 6.69 -2.76
CA GLN A 118 -10.81 7.47 -3.93
C GLN A 118 -12.05 7.65 -4.82
N VAL A 119 -12.49 8.89 -4.97
CA VAL A 119 -13.57 9.25 -5.92
C VAL A 119 -12.93 9.87 -7.16
N ARG A 120 -13.24 9.32 -8.34
CA ARG A 120 -12.84 9.88 -9.64
C ARG A 120 -14.08 10.23 -10.43
N LEU A 121 -14.18 11.50 -10.83
CA LEU A 121 -15.27 12.01 -11.65
C LEU A 121 -14.75 12.17 -13.08
N VAL A 122 -15.47 11.61 -14.04
CA VAL A 122 -15.14 11.70 -15.46
C VAL A 122 -16.33 12.39 -16.14
N SER A 123 -16.10 13.58 -16.74
CA SER A 123 -17.12 14.22 -17.58
C SER A 123 -17.20 13.49 -18.91
N LEU A 124 -18.44 13.26 -19.37
CA LEU A 124 -18.75 12.56 -20.60
C LEU A 124 -19.09 13.52 -21.76
N ASP A 125 -19.03 14.83 -21.52
CA ASP A 125 -19.56 15.87 -22.42
C ASP A 125 -18.82 15.97 -23.77
N ALA A 126 -17.64 15.34 -23.89
CA ALA A 126 -16.79 15.41 -25.08
C ALA A 126 -16.85 14.17 -26.00
N CYS A 127 -17.77 13.21 -25.77
CA CYS A 127 -17.72 11.93 -26.49
C CYS A 127 -19.06 11.53 -27.16
N PRO A 128 -19.08 11.10 -28.44
CA PRO A 128 -20.33 11.07 -29.22
C PRO A 128 -21.24 9.84 -29.04
N ARG A 129 -20.94 8.80 -28.24
CA ARG A 129 -21.81 7.61 -28.08
C ARG A 129 -21.68 6.89 -26.72
N ASP A 130 -22.83 6.40 -26.24
CA ASP A 130 -23.16 5.39 -25.20
C ASP A 130 -22.12 5.02 -24.12
N LEU A 131 -21.43 6.02 -23.58
CA LEU A 131 -20.46 5.87 -22.50
C LEU A 131 -21.12 5.50 -21.17
N GLU A 132 -22.40 5.81 -20.99
CA GLU A 132 -23.13 5.38 -19.79
C GLU A 132 -23.26 3.85 -19.75
N ALA A 133 -23.58 3.23 -20.90
CA ALA A 133 -23.57 1.78 -21.02
C ALA A 133 -22.17 1.19 -20.84
N LEU A 134 -21.12 1.82 -21.39
CA LEU A 134 -19.74 1.37 -21.18
C LEU A 134 -19.29 1.49 -19.73
N ALA A 135 -19.55 2.63 -19.09
CA ALA A 135 -19.21 2.88 -17.69
C ALA A 135 -19.92 1.89 -16.77
N ARG A 136 -21.22 1.63 -17.00
CA ARG A 136 -21.98 0.64 -16.26
C ARG A 136 -21.43 -0.78 -16.46
N ARG A 137 -21.09 -1.16 -17.69
CA ARG A 137 -20.42 -2.44 -17.97
C ARG A 137 -19.06 -2.57 -17.27
N LEU A 138 -18.27 -1.50 -17.21
CA LEU A 138 -16.97 -1.50 -16.53
C LEU A 138 -17.14 -1.61 -15.01
N VAL A 139 -18.13 -0.91 -14.45
CA VAL A 139 -18.49 -0.99 -13.04
C VAL A 139 -19.00 -2.38 -12.67
N ASP A 140 -19.89 -2.96 -13.48
CA ASP A 140 -20.40 -4.32 -13.31
C ASP A 140 -19.27 -5.36 -13.41
N ALA A 141 -18.39 -5.23 -14.41
CA ALA A 141 -17.24 -6.11 -14.59
C ALA A 141 -16.21 -6.00 -13.45
N ALA A 142 -16.05 -4.80 -12.88
CA ALA A 142 -15.15 -4.57 -11.75
C ALA A 142 -15.73 -5.08 -10.42
N GLY A 143 -17.03 -5.39 -10.35
CA GLY A 143 -17.69 -5.88 -9.14
C GLY A 143 -17.62 -4.90 -7.97
N VAL A 144 -17.49 -3.60 -8.25
CA VAL A 144 -17.32 -2.57 -7.21
C VAL A 144 -18.68 -2.11 -6.67
N PRO A 145 -18.75 -1.68 -5.38
CA PRO A 145 -19.97 -1.09 -4.85
C PRO A 145 -20.43 0.09 -5.70
N THR A 146 -21.70 0.08 -6.09
CA THR A 146 -22.33 1.17 -6.83
C THR A 146 -23.10 2.08 -5.91
N TRP A 147 -22.86 3.38 -6.03
CA TRP A 147 -23.68 4.42 -5.41
C TRP A 147 -24.24 5.32 -6.50
N ALA A 148 -25.56 5.43 -6.53
CA ALA A 148 -26.26 6.40 -7.35
C ALA A 148 -26.67 7.58 -6.46
N TYR A 149 -26.31 8.79 -6.88
CA TYR A 149 -26.88 10.00 -6.28
C TYR A 149 -28.40 9.99 -6.50
N ARG A 150 -29.16 10.19 -5.43
CA ARG A 150 -30.60 10.47 -5.50
C ARG A 150 -30.79 11.91 -5.06
N GLU A 151 -31.47 12.70 -5.88
CA GLU A 151 -31.99 14.00 -5.41
C GLU A 151 -33.00 13.76 -4.28
N ALA A 152 -32.96 14.65 -3.30
CA ALA A 152 -33.80 14.61 -2.10
C ALA A 152 -35.23 15.04 -2.40
#